data_AF-Q9RTZ1-F1
#
_entry.id   AF-Q9RTZ1-F1
#
_cell.length_a   1.000
_cell.length_b   1.000
_cell.length_c   1.000
_cell.angle_alpha   90.00
_cell.angle_beta   90.00
_cell.angle_gamma   90.00
#
_symmetry.space_group_name_H-M   'P 1'
#
loop_
_entity.id
_entity.type
_entity.pdbx_description
1 polymer ?
#
loop_
_entity_poly.entity_id
_entity_poly.type
_entity_poly.pdbx_seq_one_letter_code
_entity_poly.pdbx_strand_id
1 'polypeptide(L)'
;MTQPQPETDRGVRGFELDIHVAFVDRLPEEQAIAALRVLDGFRVDLYRPHAQALHRGPVAPVPGQGEGVPSARLTGPLRDAEAVRAGLAALLGGPARYVEVGVRGFLRSASGQTDWMPWRRNRVLGRGDTAQVGFEEGVRYVLE
;
A
#
# COMPACT_ATOMS: atom_id res chain seq x y z
N MET A 1 39.99 -0.68 33.51
CA MET A 1 39.76 -0.83 32.06
C MET A 1 38.29 -1.17 31.88
N THR A 2 37.48 -0.19 31.51
CA THR A 2 36.03 -0.39 31.30
C THR A 2 35.84 -0.70 29.82
N GLN A 3 35.40 -1.92 29.49
CA GLN A 3 35.07 -2.26 28.10
C GLN A 3 33.84 -1.46 27.67
N PRO A 4 33.85 -0.82 26.48
CA PRO A 4 32.64 -0.24 25.92
C PRO A 4 31.67 -1.37 25.60
N GLN A 5 30.46 -1.31 26.17
CA GLN A 5 29.38 -2.22 25.79
C GLN A 5 29.00 -1.96 24.32
N PRO A 6 28.71 -3.00 23.52
CA PRO A 6 28.22 -2.82 22.17
C PRO A 6 26.89 -2.07 22.24
N GLU A 7 26.86 -0.86 21.68
CA GLU A 7 25.66 -0.05 21.57
C GLU A 7 24.66 -0.85 20.74
N THR A 8 23.62 -1.37 21.40
CA THR A 8 22.56 -2.11 20.72
C THR A 8 21.75 -1.11 19.92
N ASP A 9 21.93 -1.13 18.61
CA ASP A 9 21.25 -0.23 17.69
C ASP A 9 19.73 -0.54 17.71
N ARG A 10 18.98 0.24 18.50
CA ARG A 10 17.56 -0.05 18.74
C ARG A 10 16.75 0.45 17.56
N GLY A 11 16.01 -0.46 16.93
CA GLY A 11 15.05 -0.08 15.90
C GLY A 11 14.04 0.96 16.41
N VAL A 12 13.70 1.93 15.55
CA VAL A 12 12.77 3.02 15.85
C VAL A 12 11.34 2.56 15.58
N ARG A 13 10.45 2.75 16.55
CA ARG A 13 9.01 2.51 16.37
C ARG A 13 8.38 3.73 15.71
N GLY A 14 7.44 3.51 14.81
CA GLY A 14 6.67 4.59 14.21
C GLY A 14 5.35 4.11 13.63
N PHE A 15 4.64 5.06 13.04
CA PHE A 15 3.40 4.84 12.31
C PHE A 15 3.45 5.56 10.98
N GLU A 16 3.02 4.89 9.92
CA GLU A 16 2.88 5.46 8.60
C GLU A 16 1.54 5.02 8.02
N LEU A 17 0.97 5.85 7.15
CA LEU A 17 -0.15 5.44 6.33
C LEU A 17 0.32 4.33 5.38
N ASP A 18 -0.44 3.24 5.33
CA ASP A 18 -0.23 2.08 4.47
C ASP A 18 -1.48 1.91 3.60
N ILE A 19 -1.34 2.14 2.30
CA ILE A 19 -2.43 2.05 1.32
C ILE A 19 -2.07 0.93 0.34
N HIS A 20 -2.95 -0.05 0.18
CA HIS A 20 -2.84 -1.06 -0.86
C HIS A 20 -3.99 -0.89 -1.85
N VAL A 21 -3.64 -0.68 -3.13
CA VAL A 21 -4.58 -0.46 -4.22
C VAL A 21 -4.55 -1.67 -5.13
N ALA A 22 -5.67 -2.35 -5.29
CA ALA A 22 -5.85 -3.34 -6.34
C ALA A 22 -6.56 -2.68 -7.52
N PHE A 23 -6.03 -2.79 -8.74
CA PHE A 23 -6.64 -2.20 -9.92
C PHE A 23 -7.76 -3.08 -10.50
N VAL A 24 -8.73 -2.47 -11.19
CA VAL A 24 -9.81 -3.17 -11.90
C VAL A 24 -9.22 -4.05 -13.00
N ASP A 25 -8.34 -3.46 -13.80
CA ASP A 25 -7.56 -4.12 -14.83
C ASP A 25 -6.07 -3.99 -14.51
N ARG A 26 -5.25 -4.87 -15.08
CA ARG A 26 -3.79 -4.71 -15.01
C ARG A 26 -3.40 -3.47 -15.81
N LEU A 27 -2.78 -2.49 -15.14
CA LEU A 27 -2.40 -1.24 -15.78
C LEU A 27 -0.95 -1.28 -16.30
N PRO A 28 -0.64 -0.68 -17.45
CA PRO A 28 0.74 -0.34 -17.79
C PRO A 28 1.37 0.49 -16.67
N GLU A 29 2.67 0.30 -16.42
CA GLU A 29 3.36 0.96 -15.29
C GLU A 29 3.17 2.48 -15.26
N GLU A 30 3.32 3.14 -16.40
CA GLU A 30 3.13 4.60 -16.51
C GLU A 30 1.70 5.01 -16.12
N GLN A 31 0.70 4.22 -16.50
CA GLN A 31 -0.69 4.47 -16.16
C GLN A 31 -0.97 4.18 -14.68
N ALA A 32 -0.37 3.13 -14.12
CA ALA A 32 -0.45 2.85 -12.68
C ALA A 32 0.13 4.01 -11.86
N ILE A 33 1.33 4.49 -12.22
CA ILE A 33 1.95 5.65 -11.55
C ILE A 33 1.07 6.89 -11.71
N ALA A 34 0.57 7.17 -12.91
CA ALA A 34 -0.30 8.32 -13.16
C ALA A 34 -1.59 8.27 -12.31
N ALA A 35 -2.22 7.10 -12.21
CA ALA A 35 -3.40 6.90 -11.38
C ALA A 35 -3.12 7.18 -9.88
N LEU A 36 -1.95 6.77 -9.39
CA LEU A 36 -1.57 6.91 -7.99
C LEU A 36 -1.16 8.34 -7.59
N ARG A 37 -0.91 9.24 -8.54
CA ARG A 37 -0.54 10.65 -8.26
C ARG A 37 -1.62 11.46 -7.54
N VAL A 38 -2.87 10.98 -7.51
CA VAL A 38 -3.93 11.58 -6.68
C VAL A 38 -3.64 11.48 -5.18
N LEU A 39 -2.71 10.60 -4.80
CA LEU A 39 -2.13 10.48 -3.46
C LEU A 39 -0.66 10.93 -3.52
N ASP A 40 -0.44 12.24 -3.56
CA ASP A 40 0.91 12.81 -3.62
C ASP A 40 1.69 12.66 -2.30
N GLY A 41 3.02 12.61 -2.40
CA GLY A 41 3.91 12.58 -1.24
C GLY A 41 4.07 11.21 -0.57
N PHE A 42 3.51 10.15 -1.13
CA PHE A 42 3.73 8.76 -0.68
C PHE A 42 4.79 8.05 -1.52
N ARG A 43 5.54 7.14 -0.90
CA ARG A 43 6.39 6.19 -1.62
C ARG A 43 5.50 5.16 -2.29
N VAL A 44 5.71 4.93 -3.59
CA VAL A 44 4.97 3.97 -4.39
C VAL A 44 5.82 2.73 -4.64
N ASP A 45 5.29 1.57 -4.28
CA ASP A 45 5.83 0.25 -4.61
C ASP A 45 4.82 -0.48 -5.51
N LEU A 46 5.19 -0.73 -6.77
CA LEU A 46 4.35 -1.44 -7.73
C LEU A 46 4.57 -2.95 -7.61
N TYR A 47 3.49 -3.71 -7.41
CA TYR A 47 3.58 -5.16 -7.39
C TYR A 47 3.47 -5.72 -8.79
N ARG A 48 4.57 -6.22 -9.34
CA ARG A 48 4.55 -6.97 -10.60
C ARG A 48 4.42 -8.47 -10.30
N PRO A 49 3.64 -9.23 -11.10
CA PRO A 49 3.71 -10.68 -11.07
C PRO A 49 5.16 -11.12 -11.35
N HIS A 50 5.71 -12.00 -10.51
CA HIS A 50 7.04 -12.55 -10.75
C HIS A 50 7.07 -13.30 -12.09
N ALA A 51 8.11 -13.14 -12.91
CA ALA A 51 8.18 -13.72 -14.25
C ALA A 51 7.95 -15.25 -14.27
N GLN A 52 8.38 -15.95 -13.23
CA GLN A 52 8.17 -17.41 -13.11
C GLN A 52 6.72 -17.82 -12.79
N ALA A 53 5.88 -16.91 -12.28
CA ALA A 53 4.46 -17.17 -12.07
C ALA A 53 3.67 -17.22 -13.39
N LEU A 54 4.22 -16.63 -14.47
CA LEU A 54 3.65 -16.66 -15.81
C LEU A 54 3.88 -18.00 -16.53
N HIS A 55 4.70 -18.91 -15.98
CA HIS A 55 5.08 -20.18 -16.60
C HIS A 55 4.38 -21.42 -16.03
N ARG A 56 3.51 -21.28 -15.03
CA ARG A 56 2.80 -22.43 -14.43
C ARG A 56 1.39 -22.58 -15.03
N GLY A 57 1.33 -23.24 -16.18
CA GLY A 57 0.10 -23.78 -16.77
C GLY A 57 0.00 -23.58 -18.27
N PRO A 58 -0.50 -24.55 -19.06
CA PRO A 58 -0.69 -24.42 -20.50
C PRO A 58 -1.96 -23.62 -20.77
N VAL A 59 -2.01 -22.39 -20.30
CA VAL A 59 -3.06 -21.44 -20.70
C VAL A 59 -2.40 -20.56 -21.75
N ALA A 60 -2.84 -20.70 -23.00
CA ALA A 60 -2.39 -19.84 -24.07
C ALA A 60 -2.53 -18.37 -23.59
N PRO A 61 -1.50 -17.53 -23.74
CA PRO A 61 -1.62 -16.14 -23.35
C PRO A 61 -2.79 -15.54 -24.12
N VAL A 62 -3.85 -15.15 -23.40
CA VAL A 62 -4.91 -14.33 -23.98
C VAL A 62 -4.22 -13.02 -24.42
N PRO A 63 -4.30 -12.61 -25.69
CA PRO A 63 -3.70 -11.36 -26.14
C PRO A 63 -4.21 -10.22 -25.25
N GLY A 64 -3.32 -9.59 -24.48
CA GLY A 64 -3.64 -8.50 -23.53
C GLY A 64 -3.57 -8.83 -22.03
N GLN A 65 -3.36 -10.09 -21.61
CA GLN A 65 -3.29 -10.47 -20.18
C GLN A 65 -1.87 -10.55 -19.58
N GLY A 66 -0.82 -10.31 -20.38
CA GLY A 66 0.55 -10.66 -20.03
C GLY A 66 1.38 -9.61 -19.27
N GLU A 67 1.11 -8.32 -19.41
CA GLU A 67 2.03 -7.27 -18.95
C GLU A 67 1.27 -6.10 -18.34
N GLY A 68 1.25 -6.02 -17.01
CA GLY A 68 0.66 -4.89 -16.31
C GLY A 68 0.70 -5.09 -14.81
N VAL A 69 0.60 -3.97 -14.09
CA VAL A 69 0.61 -3.88 -12.64
C VAL A 69 -0.80 -4.18 -12.13
N PRO A 70 -1.04 -5.31 -11.44
CA PRO A 70 -2.33 -5.61 -10.82
C PRO A 70 -2.61 -4.80 -9.55
N SER A 71 -1.56 -4.42 -8.81
CA SER A 71 -1.71 -3.69 -7.55
C SER A 71 -0.46 -2.89 -7.20
N ALA A 72 -0.65 -1.95 -6.29
CA ALA A 72 0.42 -1.10 -5.78
C ALA A 72 0.24 -0.85 -4.28
N ARG A 73 1.34 -0.54 -3.61
CA ARG A 73 1.35 -0.10 -2.23
C ARG A 73 1.89 1.33 -2.15
N LEU A 74 1.24 2.16 -1.35
CA LEU A 74 1.69 3.50 -1.03
C LEU A 74 1.95 3.60 0.47
N THR A 75 3.12 4.10 0.83
CA THR A 75 3.50 4.27 2.24
C THR A 75 4.05 5.67 2.52
N GLY A 76 3.77 6.21 3.69
CA GLY A 76 4.28 7.52 4.08
C GLY A 76 3.50 8.16 5.23
N PRO A 77 3.93 9.34 5.70
CA PRO A 77 3.25 10.03 6.79
C PRO A 77 1.84 10.48 6.38
N LEU A 78 0.86 10.33 7.26
CA LEU A 78 -0.45 10.96 7.08
C LEU A 78 -0.31 12.47 7.30
N ARG A 79 -0.33 13.25 6.22
CA ARG A 79 -0.19 14.72 6.26
C ARG A 79 -1.53 15.44 6.29
N ASP A 80 -2.46 14.99 5.46
CA ASP A 80 -3.78 15.57 5.31
C ASP A 80 -4.80 14.44 5.11
N ALA A 81 -5.69 14.27 6.09
CA ALA A 81 -6.69 13.22 6.08
C ALA A 81 -7.76 13.46 5.00
N GLU A 82 -8.17 14.70 4.76
CA GLU A 82 -9.19 15.02 3.77
C GLU A 82 -8.65 14.85 2.35
N ALA A 83 -7.41 15.27 2.10
CA ALA A 83 -6.76 15.01 0.82
C ALA A 83 -6.62 13.51 0.54
N VAL A 84 -6.29 12.69 1.55
CA VAL A 84 -6.25 11.24 1.40
C VAL A 84 -7.64 10.67 1.10
N ARG A 85 -8.70 11.09 1.81
CA ARG A 85 -10.07 10.65 1.51
C ARG A 85 -10.48 10.99 0.08
N ALA A 86 -10.16 12.19 -0.39
CA ALA A 86 -10.43 12.63 -1.75
C ALA A 86 -9.66 11.78 -2.77
N GLY A 87 -8.39 11.48 -2.52
CA GLY A 87 -7.57 10.59 -3.36
C GLY A 87 -8.12 9.16 -3.40
N LEU A 88 -8.55 8.61 -2.26
CA LEU A 88 -9.22 7.31 -2.18
C LEU A 88 -10.51 7.30 -3.00
N ALA A 89 -11.32 8.36 -2.89
CA ALA A 89 -12.56 8.50 -3.67
C ALA A 89 -12.26 8.57 -5.17
N ALA A 90 -11.22 9.29 -5.59
CA ALA A 90 -10.82 9.37 -6.99
C ALA A 90 -10.34 8.00 -7.53
N LEU A 91 -9.55 7.26 -6.77
CA LEU A 91 -9.10 5.91 -7.13
C LEU A 91 -10.27 4.94 -7.27
N LEU A 92 -11.18 4.94 -6.29
CA LEU A 92 -12.38 4.09 -6.27
C LEU A 92 -13.49 4.62 -7.21
N GLY A 93 -13.40 5.85 -7.70
CA GLY A 93 -14.22 6.34 -8.80
C GLY A 93 -13.71 5.92 -10.17
N GLY A 94 -12.47 5.44 -10.26
CA GLY A 94 -11.81 5.08 -11.51
C GLY A 94 -11.10 3.74 -11.44
N PRO A 95 -9.75 3.70 -11.46
CA PRO A 95 -9.00 2.50 -11.80
C PRO A 95 -8.89 1.45 -10.69
N ALA A 96 -9.20 1.76 -9.44
CA ALA A 96 -9.03 0.81 -8.33
C ALA A 96 -10.26 -0.11 -8.21
N ARG A 97 -10.11 -1.42 -8.05
CA ARG A 97 -11.20 -2.35 -7.72
C ARG A 97 -11.55 -2.34 -6.23
N TYR A 98 -10.56 -2.24 -5.38
CA TYR A 98 -10.73 -2.04 -3.94
C TYR A 98 -9.46 -1.41 -3.40
N VAL A 99 -9.57 -0.76 -2.24
CA VAL A 99 -8.43 -0.15 -1.55
C VAL A 99 -8.44 -0.58 -0.09
N GLU A 100 -7.29 -1.03 0.40
CA GLU A 100 -7.04 -1.19 1.82
C GLU A 100 -6.22 0.02 2.30
N VAL A 101 -6.62 0.64 3.41
CA VAL A 101 -5.93 1.82 3.94
C VAL A 101 -5.94 1.81 5.46
N GLY A 102 -4.84 2.21 6.09
CA GLY A 102 -4.79 2.38 7.54
C GLY A 102 -3.47 2.97 8.01
N VAL A 103 -3.45 3.50 9.23
CA VAL A 103 -2.21 3.92 9.89
C VAL A 103 -1.58 2.69 10.53
N ARG A 104 -0.48 2.21 9.95
CA ARG A 104 0.17 0.97 10.35
C ARG A 104 1.42 1.25 11.17
N GLY A 105 1.53 0.57 12.30
CA GLY A 105 2.75 0.58 13.10
C GLY A 105 3.89 -0.15 12.38
N PHE A 106 5.12 0.32 12.59
CA PHE A 106 6.32 -0.35 12.10
C PHE A 106 7.47 -0.28 13.11
N LEU A 107 8.44 -1.18 12.93
CA LEU A 107 9.77 -1.11 13.52
C LEU A 107 10.78 -0.90 12.38
N ARG A 108 11.55 0.18 12.43
CA ARG A 108 12.59 0.45 11.43
C ARG A 108 13.95 0.18 12.05
N SER A 109 14.68 -0.79 11.51
CA SER A 109 16.06 -1.05 11.92
C SER A 109 16.96 0.14 11.54
N ALA A 110 18.14 0.21 12.16
CA ALA A 110 19.15 1.19 11.78
C ALA A 110 19.67 1.00 10.34
N SER A 111 19.59 -0.23 9.81
CA SER A 111 19.87 -0.54 8.40
C SER A 111 18.74 -0.10 7.44
N GLY A 112 17.65 0.49 7.95
CA GLY A 112 16.52 0.97 7.16
C GLY A 112 15.47 -0.08 6.80
N GLN A 113 15.65 -1.34 7.22
CA GLN A 113 14.63 -2.38 7.05
C GLN A 113 13.41 -2.03 7.90
N THR A 114 12.22 -2.13 7.29
CA THR A 114 10.95 -1.82 7.96
C THR A 114 10.15 -3.10 8.17
N ASP A 115 10.00 -3.49 9.44
CA ASP A 115 9.13 -4.60 9.85
C ASP A 115 7.76 -4.03 10.23
N TRP A 116 6.74 -4.40 9.46
CA TRP A 116 5.39 -3.90 9.65
C TRP A 116 4.65 -4.68 10.73
N MET A 117 4.05 -3.97 11.68
CA MET A 117 3.25 -4.58 12.74
C MET A 117 1.94 -5.18 12.18
N PRO A 118 1.40 -6.23 12.81
CA PRO A 118 0.10 -6.76 12.43
C PRO A 118 -1.00 -5.72 12.66
N TRP A 119 -2.04 -5.77 11.82
CA TRP A 119 -3.26 -4.99 12.05
C TRP A 119 -3.97 -5.50 13.30
N ARG A 120 -4.46 -4.57 14.12
CA ARG A 120 -5.27 -4.88 15.30
C ARG A 120 -6.70 -5.25 14.93
N ARG A 121 -7.23 -4.60 13.89
CA ARG A 121 -8.62 -4.76 13.44
C ARG A 121 -8.76 -4.44 11.96
N ASN A 122 -9.73 -5.09 11.32
CA ASN A 122 -10.22 -4.72 9.99
C ASN A 122 -11.63 -4.11 10.10
N ARG A 123 -11.91 -3.11 9.28
CA ARG A 123 -13.25 -2.54 9.08
C ARG A 123 -13.55 -2.51 7.59
N VAL A 124 -14.57 -3.24 7.16
CA VAL A 124 -15.04 -3.21 5.78
C VAL A 124 -16.02 -2.05 5.64
N LEU A 125 -15.85 -1.27 4.58
CA LEU A 125 -16.67 -0.12 4.22
C LEU A 125 -17.09 -0.27 2.76
N GLY A 126 -18.23 0.30 2.41
CA GLY A 126 -18.62 0.38 1.01
C GLY A 126 -17.62 1.23 0.24
N ARG A 127 -17.40 0.88 -1.01
CA ARG A 127 -16.54 1.63 -1.96
C ARG A 127 -16.75 3.16 -1.97
N GLY A 128 -17.99 3.63 -1.77
CA GLY A 128 -18.32 5.06 -1.72
C GLY A 128 -18.13 5.73 -0.35
N ASP A 129 -17.85 4.97 0.70
CA ASP A 129 -17.85 5.43 2.10
C ASP A 129 -16.47 5.94 2.57
N THR A 130 -15.69 6.58 1.69
CA THR A 130 -14.33 7.05 2.01
C THR A 130 -14.30 8.08 3.15
N ALA A 131 -15.39 8.81 3.36
CA ALA A 131 -15.59 9.71 4.50
C ALA A 131 -15.52 9.00 5.86
N GLN A 132 -15.78 7.68 5.92
CA GLN A 132 -15.79 6.90 7.17
C GLN A 132 -14.41 6.35 7.57
N VAL A 133 -13.35 6.60 6.80
CA VAL A 133 -11.99 6.11 7.08
C VAL A 133 -11.37 6.87 8.27
N GLY A 134 -11.36 6.29 9.46
CA GLY A 134 -10.93 7.01 10.67
C GLY A 134 -9.43 7.29 10.81
N PHE A 135 -8.57 6.60 10.04
CA PHE A 135 -7.10 6.62 10.19
C PHE A 135 -6.60 6.26 11.61
N GLU A 136 -7.35 5.43 12.32
CA GLU A 136 -6.96 4.92 13.64
C GLU A 136 -5.75 4.00 13.54
N GLU A 137 -4.83 4.10 14.51
CA GLU A 137 -3.62 3.28 14.56
C GLU A 137 -3.95 1.78 14.65
N GLY A 138 -3.39 1.01 13.73
CA GLY A 138 -3.57 -0.44 13.67
C GLY A 138 -4.95 -0.87 13.17
N VAL A 139 -5.80 0.04 12.68
CA VAL A 139 -7.06 -0.29 12.01
C VAL A 139 -6.86 -0.23 10.50
N ARG A 140 -7.16 -1.34 9.81
CA ARG A 140 -7.22 -1.41 8.36
C ARG A 140 -8.66 -1.25 7.89
N TYR A 141 -8.91 -0.25 7.06
CA TYR A 141 -10.17 -0.06 6.37
C TYR A 141 -10.07 -0.71 4.99
N VAL A 142 -11.03 -1.56 4.64
CA VAL A 142 -11.14 -2.22 3.33
C VAL A 142 -12.34 -1.60 2.62
N LEU A 143 -12.08 -0.91 1.51
CA LEU A 143 -13.08 -0.22 0.69
C LEU A 143 -13.35 -1.06 -0.57
N GLU A 144 -14.45 -1.80 -0.57
CA GLU A 144 -14.86 -2.72 -1.65
C GLU A 144 -16.34 -2.59 -2.04
#